data_AF-A0A158NBM7-F1
#
_entry.id   AF-A0A158NBM7-F1
#
_cell.length_a   1.000
_cell.length_b   1.000
_cell.length_c   1.000
_cell.angle_alpha   90.00
_cell.angle_beta   90.00
_cell.angle_gamma   90.00
#
_symmetry.space_group_name_H-M   'P 1'
#
loop_
_entity.id
_entity.type
_entity.pdbx_description
1 polymer ?
#
loop_
_entity_poly.entity_id
_entity_poly.type
_entity_poly.pdbx_seq_one_letter_code
_entity_poly.pdbx_strand_id
1 'polypeptide(L)'
;MYEVFIGGWNNSKSVVRKNRAKPEVAETETPGILSADEYRGFWIRWDNGVLTVGKEGESNPFLSYADPEPFGIGYFGVCTGWGATGEWLIEDPSTTPSAPTEVHGPNAGNVCWCDASGGMVPPDAVEGGHDEEPLFVGRAHHEGALIPGKVKPGHSVCYVAWGGAEHGKSDYQVLCGCKPTWVPVSGGNIPSNAIPGGETEDGESLFVGRVHHEGTVTIGKVQPSHNVCYIPFAGSEIASSEYEVMVGQ
;
A
#
# COMPACT_ATOMS: atom_id res chain seq x y z
N MET A 1 -7.11 -10.61 12.17
CA MET A 1 -7.28 -11.44 10.95
C MET A 1 -8.76 -11.62 10.66
N TYR A 2 -9.16 -11.41 9.41
CA TYR A 2 -10.48 -11.79 8.91
C TYR A 2 -10.37 -13.12 8.17
N GLU A 3 -11.36 -13.97 8.33
CA GLU A 3 -11.53 -15.20 7.57
C GLU A 3 -12.87 -15.09 6.85
N VAL A 4 -12.84 -15.05 5.52
CA VAL A 4 -14.03 -15.04 4.66
C VAL A 4 -14.24 -16.45 4.13
N PHE A 5 -15.38 -17.04 4.46
CA PHE A 5 -15.81 -18.31 3.91
C PHE A 5 -16.83 -18.03 2.83
N ILE A 6 -16.56 -18.49 1.61
CA ILE A 6 -17.50 -18.46 0.49
C ILE A 6 -17.95 -19.90 0.25
N GLY A 7 -19.26 -20.16 0.26
CA GLY A 7 -19.80 -21.52 0.02
C GLY A 7 -19.45 -22.55 1.12
N GLY A 8 -19.43 -22.13 2.39
CA GLY A 8 -19.31 -23.04 3.53
C GLY A 8 -20.58 -23.87 3.77
N TRP A 9 -20.50 -24.83 4.71
CA TRP A 9 -21.59 -25.74 5.10
C TRP A 9 -22.28 -26.40 3.92
N ASN A 10 -21.53 -27.17 3.14
CA ASN A 10 -22.03 -27.80 1.91
C ASN A 10 -22.55 -26.77 0.89
N ASN A 11 -21.77 -25.71 0.66
CA ASN A 11 -22.08 -24.66 -0.31
C ASN A 11 -23.43 -23.97 -0.05
N SER A 12 -23.82 -23.81 1.22
CA SER A 12 -25.12 -23.24 1.61
C SER A 12 -25.02 -21.81 2.14
N LYS A 13 -23.88 -21.41 2.72
CA LYS A 13 -23.71 -20.08 3.31
C LYS A 13 -22.29 -19.54 3.25
N SER A 14 -22.18 -18.23 3.38
CA SER A 14 -20.92 -17.49 3.42
C SER A 14 -20.85 -16.66 4.70
N VAL A 15 -19.68 -16.60 5.33
CA VAL A 15 -19.51 -15.94 6.63
C VAL A 15 -18.19 -15.18 6.72
N VAL A 16 -18.17 -14.13 7.54
CA VAL A 16 -16.92 -13.47 7.99
C VAL A 16 -16.68 -13.86 9.44
N ARG A 17 -15.44 -14.25 9.75
CA ARG A 17 -14.98 -14.49 11.12
C ARG A 17 -13.79 -13.60 11.44
N LYS A 18 -13.82 -12.94 12.60
CA LYS A 18 -12.68 -12.14 13.10
C LYS A 18 -11.90 -12.96 14.14
N ASN A 19 -10.59 -13.00 13.99
CA ASN A 19 -9.64 -13.57 14.96
C ASN A 19 -9.95 -15.02 15.40
N ARG A 20 -10.47 -15.86 14.48
CA ARG A 20 -10.88 -17.25 14.77
C ARG A 20 -11.91 -17.37 15.91
N ALA A 21 -12.61 -16.29 16.25
CA ALA A 21 -13.59 -16.25 17.32
C ALA A 21 -14.98 -16.67 16.82
N LYS A 22 -15.80 -17.19 17.72
CA LYS A 22 -17.25 -17.39 17.51
C LYS A 22 -18.05 -16.48 18.44
N PRO A 23 -19.24 -16.01 18.05
CA PRO A 23 -19.90 -16.26 16.76
C PRO A 23 -19.22 -15.52 15.60
N GLU A 24 -19.52 -15.96 14.38
CA GLU A 24 -19.15 -15.27 13.15
C GLU A 24 -19.70 -13.83 13.16
N VAL A 25 -18.93 -12.88 12.62
CA VAL A 25 -19.26 -11.46 12.69
C VAL A 25 -20.22 -10.99 11.59
N ALA A 26 -20.33 -11.77 10.51
CA ALA A 26 -21.35 -11.63 9.47
C ALA A 26 -21.67 -12.99 8.85
N GLU A 27 -22.91 -13.18 8.41
CA GLU A 27 -23.40 -14.41 7.78
C GLU A 27 -24.45 -14.09 6.71
N THR A 28 -24.46 -14.83 5.61
CA THR A 28 -25.51 -14.78 4.59
C THR A 28 -25.68 -16.14 3.89
N GLU A 29 -26.92 -16.52 3.61
CA GLU A 29 -27.24 -17.70 2.81
C GLU A 29 -26.80 -17.50 1.35
N THR A 30 -26.02 -18.44 0.84
CA THR A 30 -25.44 -18.41 -0.50
C THR A 30 -25.48 -19.81 -1.12
N PRO A 31 -26.68 -20.41 -1.29
CA PRO A 31 -26.83 -21.77 -1.75
C PRO A 31 -26.31 -21.94 -3.17
N GLY A 32 -25.40 -22.89 -3.36
CA GLY A 32 -24.85 -23.22 -4.67
C GLY A 32 -23.94 -22.13 -5.22
N ILE A 33 -23.32 -21.28 -4.38
CA ILE A 33 -22.53 -20.13 -4.85
C ILE A 33 -21.24 -20.57 -5.56
N LEU A 34 -20.59 -21.63 -5.07
CA LEU A 34 -19.44 -22.28 -5.74
C LEU A 34 -19.90 -23.35 -6.74
N SER A 35 -19.06 -23.67 -7.72
CA SER A 35 -19.26 -24.76 -8.69
C SER A 35 -17.99 -25.60 -8.82
N ALA A 36 -18.16 -26.90 -9.10
CA ALA A 36 -17.05 -27.78 -9.47
C ALA A 36 -16.82 -27.82 -10.99
N ASP A 37 -17.79 -27.34 -11.78
CA ASP A 37 -17.80 -27.47 -13.24
C ASP A 37 -17.35 -26.19 -13.97
N GLU A 38 -17.28 -25.05 -13.25
CA GLU A 38 -16.96 -23.74 -13.83
C GLU A 38 -16.28 -22.82 -12.81
N TYR A 39 -15.43 -21.91 -13.30
CA TYR A 39 -14.94 -20.79 -12.49
C TYR A 39 -16.06 -19.78 -12.26
N ARG A 40 -16.13 -19.27 -11.03
CA ARG A 40 -17.03 -18.18 -10.65
C ARG A 40 -16.21 -17.10 -9.97
N GLY A 41 -16.25 -15.89 -10.50
CA GLY A 41 -15.54 -14.77 -9.93
C GLY A 41 -16.24 -14.19 -8.71
N PHE A 42 -15.42 -13.77 -7.76
CA PHE A 42 -15.84 -13.08 -6.55
C PHE A 42 -14.88 -11.93 -6.28
N TRP A 43 -15.39 -10.86 -5.68
CA TRP A 43 -14.57 -9.77 -5.20
C TRP A 43 -14.69 -9.68 -3.67
N ILE A 44 -13.57 -9.37 -3.04
CA ILE A 44 -13.48 -8.99 -1.62
C ILE A 44 -12.89 -7.59 -1.59
N ARG A 45 -13.56 -6.66 -0.92
CA ARG A 45 -13.13 -5.26 -0.79
C ARG A 45 -13.07 -4.87 0.67
N TRP A 46 -12.06 -4.10 1.03
CA TRP A 46 -11.93 -3.51 2.35
C TRP A 46 -11.64 -2.02 2.18
N ASP A 47 -12.48 -1.19 2.78
CA ASP A 47 -12.31 0.26 2.77
C ASP A 47 -12.95 0.86 4.02
N ASN A 48 -12.30 1.86 4.62
CA ASN A 48 -12.81 2.58 5.80
C ASN A 48 -13.33 1.66 6.94
N GLY A 49 -12.65 0.54 7.18
CA GLY A 49 -13.03 -0.43 8.22
C GLY A 49 -14.22 -1.33 7.87
N VAL A 50 -14.70 -1.30 6.63
CA VAL A 50 -15.80 -2.12 6.13
C VAL A 50 -15.26 -3.19 5.17
N LEU A 51 -15.47 -4.45 5.51
CA LEU A 51 -15.18 -5.61 4.66
C LEU A 51 -16.45 -6.00 3.91
N THR A 52 -16.39 -6.08 2.58
CA THR A 52 -17.50 -6.49 1.73
C THR A 52 -17.09 -7.60 0.76
N VAL A 53 -18.02 -8.49 0.47
CA VAL A 53 -17.84 -9.63 -0.45
C VAL A 53 -18.99 -9.65 -1.44
N GLY A 54 -18.67 -9.81 -2.72
CA GLY A 54 -19.67 -9.90 -3.78
C GLY A 54 -19.23 -10.79 -4.92
N LYS A 55 -20.13 -10.93 -5.89
CA LYS A 55 -19.92 -11.75 -7.09
C LYS A 55 -19.42 -10.88 -8.24
N GLU A 56 -18.56 -11.44 -9.08
CA GLU A 56 -18.14 -10.79 -10.32
C GLU A 56 -19.37 -10.37 -11.16
N GLY A 57 -19.31 -9.16 -11.72
CA GLY A 57 -20.41 -8.55 -12.47
C GLY A 57 -21.51 -7.91 -11.60
N GLU A 58 -21.54 -8.18 -10.29
CA GLU A 58 -22.51 -7.59 -9.36
C GLU A 58 -21.86 -6.47 -8.53
N SER A 59 -22.51 -5.29 -8.49
CA SER A 59 -22.03 -4.15 -7.69
C SER A 59 -22.39 -4.26 -6.21
N ASN A 60 -23.49 -4.94 -5.89
CA ASN A 60 -23.96 -5.09 -4.51
C ASN A 60 -23.25 -6.27 -3.84
N PRO A 61 -22.72 -6.10 -2.61
CA PRO A 61 -22.18 -7.21 -1.86
C PRO A 61 -23.29 -8.15 -1.40
N PHE A 62 -23.01 -9.46 -1.38
CA PHE A 62 -23.84 -10.42 -0.67
C PHE A 62 -23.44 -10.56 0.80
N LEU A 63 -22.27 -10.06 1.21
CA LEU A 63 -21.81 -10.10 2.60
C LEU A 63 -21.09 -8.80 2.95
N SER A 64 -21.39 -8.23 4.12
CA SER A 64 -20.81 -6.99 4.60
C SER A 64 -20.57 -7.04 6.10
N TYR A 65 -19.43 -6.51 6.55
CA TYR A 65 -19.06 -6.40 7.95
C TYR A 65 -18.34 -5.08 8.20
N ALA A 66 -18.92 -4.22 9.03
CA ALA A 66 -18.27 -3.01 9.53
C ALA A 66 -17.58 -3.33 10.86
N ASP A 67 -16.25 -3.25 10.88
CA ASP A 67 -15.47 -3.55 12.07
C ASP A 67 -15.36 -2.33 12.99
N PRO A 68 -15.79 -2.40 14.27
CA PRO A 68 -15.59 -1.30 15.22
C PRO A 68 -14.12 -1.03 15.55
N GLU A 69 -13.23 -2.02 15.35
CA GLU A 69 -11.80 -1.93 15.61
C GLU A 69 -11.03 -2.50 14.40
N PRO A 70 -11.00 -1.76 13.27
CA PRO A 70 -10.40 -2.23 12.04
C PRO A 70 -8.88 -2.28 12.14
N PHE A 71 -8.26 -3.12 11.32
CA PHE A 71 -6.81 -3.22 11.19
C PHE A 71 -6.42 -3.24 9.70
N GLY A 72 -5.20 -2.82 9.40
CA GLY A 72 -4.67 -2.86 8.02
C GLY A 72 -4.56 -4.29 7.50
N ILE A 73 -5.13 -4.56 6.32
CA ILE A 73 -5.00 -5.84 5.63
C ILE A 73 -3.82 -5.71 4.66
N GLY A 74 -2.67 -6.31 5.00
CA GLY A 74 -1.46 -6.32 4.17
C GLY A 74 -1.20 -7.63 3.42
N TYR A 75 -1.93 -8.69 3.76
CA TYR A 75 -1.76 -10.01 3.15
C TYR A 75 -3.11 -10.72 3.05
N PHE A 76 -3.25 -11.54 2.03
CA PHE A 76 -4.33 -12.52 1.95
C PHE A 76 -3.76 -13.91 1.67
N GLY A 77 -4.53 -14.93 2.03
CA GLY A 77 -4.25 -16.31 1.69
C GLY A 77 -5.55 -16.98 1.30
N VAL A 78 -5.47 -17.94 0.39
CA VAL A 78 -6.60 -18.77 -0.01
C VAL A 78 -6.34 -20.21 0.38
N CYS A 79 -7.36 -20.89 0.86
CA CYS A 79 -7.31 -22.31 1.14
C CYS A 79 -8.72 -22.92 0.99
N THR A 80 -8.79 -24.24 0.86
CA THR A 80 -10.07 -24.92 0.94
C THR A 80 -10.53 -25.08 2.39
N GLY A 81 -11.85 -25.15 2.55
CA GLY A 81 -12.45 -25.63 3.79
C GLY A 81 -12.21 -27.12 4.00
N TRP A 82 -12.48 -27.60 5.23
CA TRP A 82 -12.33 -29.01 5.58
C TRP A 82 -13.13 -29.92 4.64
N GLY A 83 -12.45 -30.92 4.06
CA GLY A 83 -13.06 -31.90 3.16
C GLY A 83 -13.32 -31.41 1.74
N ALA A 84 -12.94 -30.18 1.40
CA ALA A 84 -13.08 -29.63 0.06
C ALA A 84 -11.74 -29.61 -0.71
N THR A 85 -11.85 -29.72 -2.03
CA THR A 85 -10.77 -29.42 -3.00
C THR A 85 -11.21 -28.21 -3.84
N GLY A 86 -10.26 -27.52 -4.47
CA GLY A 86 -10.56 -26.32 -5.24
C GLY A 86 -9.38 -25.86 -6.08
N GLU A 87 -9.70 -25.11 -7.13
CA GLU A 87 -8.75 -24.39 -7.97
C GLU A 87 -9.11 -22.91 -7.93
N TRP A 88 -8.10 -22.04 -8.00
CA TRP A 88 -8.30 -20.59 -7.92
C TRP A 88 -7.51 -19.92 -9.04
N LEU A 89 -8.17 -18.96 -9.71
CA LEU A 89 -7.51 -17.94 -10.52
C LEU A 89 -7.53 -16.66 -9.72
N ILE A 90 -6.35 -16.14 -9.41
CA ILE A 90 -6.21 -14.84 -8.74
C ILE A 90 -5.89 -13.83 -9.83
N GLU A 91 -6.88 -12.99 -10.15
CA GLU A 91 -6.69 -11.92 -11.11
C GLU A 91 -5.79 -10.86 -10.49
N ASP A 92 -4.58 -10.73 -11.05
CA ASP A 92 -3.73 -9.58 -10.84
C ASP A 92 -4.18 -8.49 -11.83
N PRO A 93 -4.66 -7.32 -11.36
CA PRO A 93 -5.08 -6.24 -12.26
C PRO A 93 -3.95 -5.71 -13.16
N SER A 94 -2.70 -6.19 -13.02
CA SER A 94 -1.55 -5.77 -13.83
C SER A 94 -1.31 -6.57 -15.13
N THR A 95 -2.17 -7.51 -15.54
CA THR A 95 -1.93 -8.31 -16.76
C THR A 95 -2.83 -7.98 -17.95
N THR A 96 -2.35 -7.10 -18.84
CA THR A 96 -2.38 -7.34 -20.31
C THR A 96 -1.47 -6.38 -21.09
N PRO A 97 -0.38 -6.87 -21.73
CA PRO A 97 0.37 -6.11 -22.71
C PRO A 97 -0.03 -6.49 -24.16
N SER A 98 -0.42 -5.50 -24.97
CA SER A 98 0.05 -5.24 -26.36
C SER A 98 -0.99 -4.53 -27.24
N ALA A 99 -0.60 -3.33 -27.71
CA ALA A 99 -1.18 -2.48 -28.76
C ALA A 99 -2.34 -1.51 -28.41
N PRO A 100 -2.31 -0.27 -28.96
CA PRO A 100 -2.87 0.91 -28.32
C PRO A 100 -4.32 1.10 -28.72
N THR A 101 -5.19 1.30 -27.72
CA THR A 101 -6.43 2.02 -27.95
C THR A 101 -6.52 3.08 -26.86
N GLU A 102 -6.47 4.35 -27.29
CA GLU A 102 -6.83 5.47 -26.43
C GLU A 102 -8.21 5.20 -25.83
N VAL A 103 -8.27 5.09 -24.50
CA VAL A 103 -9.53 5.25 -23.78
C VAL A 103 -9.25 6.22 -22.64
N HIS A 104 -9.83 7.40 -22.82
CA HIS A 104 -9.89 8.47 -21.85
C HIS A 104 -10.35 7.95 -20.48
N GLY A 105 -9.72 8.47 -19.43
CA GLY A 105 -9.92 8.06 -18.05
C GLY A 105 -11.34 8.26 -17.51
N PRO A 106 -11.56 7.76 -16.29
CA PRO A 106 -11.83 8.70 -15.21
C PRO A 106 -11.05 8.39 -13.93
N ASN A 107 -10.63 9.48 -13.27
CA ASN A 107 -10.06 9.59 -11.91
C ASN A 107 -8.61 9.15 -11.68
N ALA A 108 -7.69 9.98 -12.19
CA ALA A 108 -6.55 10.40 -11.39
C ALA A 108 -7.08 11.04 -10.08
N GLY A 109 -6.69 10.53 -8.91
CA GLY A 109 -7.10 11.17 -7.65
C GLY A 109 -6.79 10.42 -6.37
N ASN A 110 -6.66 9.10 -6.38
CA ASN A 110 -6.46 8.35 -5.14
C ASN A 110 -5.01 7.87 -5.03
N VAL A 111 -4.27 8.56 -4.16
CA VAL A 111 -2.93 8.17 -3.68
C VAL A 111 -2.96 6.70 -3.22
N CYS A 112 -2.11 5.84 -3.76
CA CYS A 112 -1.98 4.45 -3.31
C CYS A 112 -0.52 4.07 -3.03
N TRP A 113 -0.31 3.22 -2.02
CA TRP A 113 0.99 2.62 -1.72
C TRP A 113 0.95 1.17 -2.19
N CYS A 114 1.75 0.85 -3.20
CA CYS A 114 1.78 -0.47 -3.84
C CYS A 114 2.97 -1.28 -3.30
N ASP A 115 2.72 -2.48 -2.78
CA ASP A 115 3.80 -3.40 -2.40
C ASP A 115 4.67 -3.73 -3.62
N ALA A 116 5.98 -3.70 -3.43
CA ALA A 116 6.98 -3.97 -4.44
C ALA A 116 8.24 -4.57 -3.82
N SER A 117 9.05 -5.20 -4.65
CA SER A 117 10.34 -5.74 -4.24
C SER A 117 11.29 -5.83 -5.43
N GLY A 118 12.58 -6.04 -5.16
CA GLY A 118 13.57 -6.37 -6.18
C GLY A 118 13.80 -5.31 -7.26
N GLY A 119 13.44 -4.05 -7.00
CA GLY A 119 13.57 -2.94 -7.95
C GLY A 119 12.33 -2.69 -8.81
N MET A 120 11.24 -3.42 -8.56
CA MET A 120 10.00 -3.19 -9.27
C MET A 120 9.44 -1.80 -8.97
N VAL A 121 9.12 -1.07 -10.03
CA VAL A 121 8.43 0.22 -9.98
C VAL A 121 7.08 0.04 -10.68
N PRO A 122 5.96 0.13 -9.94
CA PRO A 122 4.63 0.01 -10.54
C PRO A 122 4.32 1.15 -11.53
N PRO A 123 3.34 0.97 -12.44
CA PRO A 123 2.82 2.05 -13.26
C PRO A 123 2.33 3.23 -12.40
N ASP A 124 2.44 4.45 -12.95
CA ASP A 124 2.07 5.70 -12.27
C ASP A 124 2.79 5.93 -10.92
N ALA A 125 3.96 5.32 -10.73
CA ALA A 125 4.82 5.59 -9.60
C ALA A 125 5.27 7.06 -9.56
N VAL A 126 5.29 7.63 -8.37
CA VAL A 126 5.69 9.01 -8.14
C VAL A 126 7.22 9.09 -8.16
N GLU A 127 7.75 9.71 -9.21
CA GLU A 127 9.14 10.15 -9.26
C GLU A 127 9.34 11.29 -8.23
N GLY A 128 10.22 11.07 -7.27
CA GLY A 128 10.48 12.01 -6.18
C GLY A 128 11.84 12.69 -6.28
N GLY A 129 12.73 12.20 -7.13
CA GLY A 129 14.11 12.66 -7.20
C GLY A 129 14.91 12.02 -8.33
N HIS A 130 16.20 12.33 -8.38
CA HIS A 130 17.11 11.86 -9.42
C HIS A 130 18.55 11.75 -8.89
N ASP A 131 19.18 10.60 -9.15
CA ASP A 131 20.57 10.27 -8.80
C ASP A 131 21.13 9.27 -9.82
N GLU A 132 21.69 9.79 -10.92
CA GLU A 132 22.10 9.06 -12.15
C GLU A 132 20.94 8.33 -12.89
N GLU A 133 19.92 7.92 -12.15
CA GLU A 133 18.65 7.36 -12.57
C GLU A 133 17.49 8.02 -11.78
N PRO A 134 16.24 7.93 -12.27
CA PRO A 134 15.06 8.38 -11.52
C PRO A 134 14.93 7.66 -10.18
N LEU A 135 14.62 8.41 -9.13
CA LEU A 135 14.31 7.88 -7.81
C LEU A 135 12.81 7.99 -7.54
N PHE A 136 12.22 6.92 -7.02
CA PHE A 136 10.79 6.86 -6.75
C PHE A 136 10.51 6.98 -5.26
N VAL A 137 9.37 7.57 -4.92
CA VAL A 137 8.91 7.68 -3.54
C VAL A 137 8.54 6.29 -3.03
N GLY A 138 9.30 5.81 -2.04
CA GLY A 138 9.02 4.54 -1.39
C GLY A 138 8.85 4.68 0.12
N ARG A 139 8.44 3.59 0.76
CA ARG A 139 8.49 3.42 2.21
C ARG A 139 8.74 1.96 2.57
N ALA A 140 9.36 1.72 3.71
CA ALA A 140 9.63 0.37 4.18
C ALA A 140 9.65 0.27 5.70
N HIS A 141 9.40 -0.93 6.23
CA HIS A 141 9.47 -1.20 7.67
C HIS A 141 10.92 -1.33 8.14
N HIS A 142 11.22 -0.73 9.30
CA HIS A 142 12.50 -0.89 9.98
C HIS A 142 12.37 -0.54 11.46
N GLU A 143 12.87 -1.42 12.35
CA GLU A 143 12.85 -1.22 13.83
C GLU A 143 11.49 -0.80 14.41
N GLY A 144 10.39 -1.38 13.87
CA GLY A 144 9.03 -1.07 14.32
C GLY A 144 8.40 0.19 13.70
N ALA A 145 9.17 0.99 12.95
CA ALA A 145 8.68 2.14 12.20
C ALA A 145 8.34 1.78 10.75
N LEU A 146 7.47 2.56 10.12
CA LEU A 146 7.24 2.59 8.68
C LEU A 146 7.85 3.87 8.12
N ILE A 147 8.93 3.77 7.34
CA ILE A 147 9.80 4.91 7.05
C ILE A 147 9.77 5.26 5.57
N PRO A 148 9.45 6.51 5.20
CA PRO A 148 9.63 7.01 3.83
C PRO A 148 11.09 7.04 3.38
N GLY A 149 11.31 6.77 2.10
CA GLY A 149 12.64 6.70 1.52
C GLY A 149 12.65 6.75 0.00
N LYS A 150 13.80 6.39 -0.58
CA LYS A 150 14.05 6.40 -2.03
C LYS A 150 14.11 4.97 -2.56
N VAL A 151 13.35 4.68 -3.62
CA VAL A 151 13.53 3.45 -4.40
C VAL A 151 14.50 3.76 -5.54
N LYS A 152 15.58 2.96 -5.61
CA LYS A 152 16.59 3.04 -6.67
C LYS A 152 16.52 1.75 -7.51
N PRO A 153 15.83 1.78 -8.68
CA PRO A 153 15.56 0.57 -9.46
C PRO A 153 16.81 -0.20 -9.87
N GLY A 154 17.86 0.52 -10.31
CA GLY A 154 19.14 -0.09 -10.69
C GLY A 154 19.85 -0.83 -9.56
N HIS A 155 19.53 -0.52 -8.30
CA HIS A 155 20.04 -1.22 -7.12
C HIS A 155 19.09 -2.30 -6.60
N SER A 156 17.87 -2.38 -7.13
CA SER A 156 16.81 -3.26 -6.64
C SER A 156 16.41 -3.03 -5.17
N VAL A 157 16.60 -1.82 -4.65
CA VAL A 157 16.51 -1.52 -3.21
C VAL A 157 15.71 -0.24 -2.94
N CYS A 158 14.91 -0.26 -1.87
CA CYS A 158 14.42 0.93 -1.20
C CYS A 158 15.34 1.29 -0.03
N TYR A 159 15.90 2.50 -0.03
CA TYR A 159 16.75 3.00 1.05
C TYR A 159 15.94 3.88 1.99
N VAL A 160 16.04 3.61 3.29
CA VAL A 160 15.40 4.39 4.36
C VAL A 160 16.44 4.90 5.35
N ALA A 161 16.19 6.08 5.92
CA ALA A 161 17.06 6.70 6.91
C ALA A 161 16.59 6.39 8.34
N TRP A 162 17.46 5.81 9.17
CA TRP A 162 17.14 5.54 10.58
C TRP A 162 18.40 5.38 11.44
N GLY A 163 18.38 5.96 12.65
CA GLY A 163 19.40 5.74 13.67
C GLY A 163 20.80 6.19 13.24
N GLY A 164 20.93 7.23 12.42
CA GLY A 164 22.21 7.71 11.90
C GLY A 164 22.72 6.99 10.64
N ALA A 165 22.01 5.98 10.13
CA ALA A 165 22.45 5.18 8.99
C ALA A 165 21.41 5.09 7.86
N GLU A 166 21.89 4.77 6.66
CA GLU A 166 21.07 4.36 5.52
C GLU A 166 20.87 2.84 5.52
N HIS A 167 19.63 2.39 5.36
CA HIS A 167 19.26 0.98 5.38
C HIS A 167 18.57 0.58 4.08
N GLY A 168 19.16 -0.38 3.37
CA GLY A 168 18.55 -0.97 2.18
C GLY A 168 17.49 -2.02 2.53
N LYS A 169 16.35 -1.97 1.85
CA LYS A 169 15.22 -2.89 2.00
C LYS A 169 14.86 -3.51 0.65
N SER A 170 14.75 -4.83 0.62
CA SER A 170 14.30 -5.62 -0.53
C SER A 170 12.79 -5.56 -0.71
N ASP A 171 12.06 -5.43 0.38
CA ASP A 171 10.59 -5.38 0.45
C ASP A 171 10.17 -4.00 0.90
N TYR A 172 9.31 -3.35 0.12
CA TYR A 172 8.93 -1.96 0.30
C TYR A 172 7.60 -1.68 -0.40
N GLN A 173 7.11 -0.46 -0.23
CA GLN A 173 5.97 0.07 -0.96
C GLN A 173 6.39 1.26 -1.81
N VAL A 174 5.80 1.40 -2.99
CA VAL A 174 6.00 2.54 -3.91
C VAL A 174 4.72 3.37 -3.96
N LEU A 175 4.85 4.69 -3.87
CA LEU A 175 3.72 5.62 -4.01
C LEU A 175 3.30 5.72 -5.47
N CYS A 176 2.02 5.50 -5.76
CA CYS A 176 1.47 5.49 -7.11
C CYS A 176 0.12 6.24 -7.18
N GLY A 177 -0.35 6.49 -8.41
CA GLY A 177 -1.72 6.94 -8.68
C GLY A 177 -2.03 8.41 -8.33
N CYS A 178 -1.00 9.19 -7.98
CA CYS A 178 -1.14 10.61 -7.66
C CYS A 178 -0.08 11.48 -8.36
N LYS A 179 -0.38 12.78 -8.46
CA LYS A 179 0.54 13.81 -8.96
C LYS A 179 0.74 14.85 -7.87
N PRO A 180 1.59 14.56 -6.87
CA PRO A 180 1.75 15.46 -5.73
C PRO A 180 2.48 16.73 -6.15
N THR A 181 2.34 17.76 -5.33
CA THR A 181 3.15 18.99 -5.44
C THR A 181 4.23 18.96 -4.37
N TRP A 182 5.41 19.50 -4.70
CA TRP A 182 6.52 19.66 -3.76
C TRP A 182 6.57 21.10 -3.29
N VAL A 183 6.44 21.31 -1.99
CA VAL A 183 6.38 22.64 -1.37
C VAL A 183 7.63 22.86 -0.54
N PRO A 184 8.43 23.91 -0.80
CA PRO A 184 9.58 24.26 0.03
C PRO A 184 9.16 24.60 1.46
N VAL A 185 9.85 24.02 2.43
CA VAL A 185 9.62 24.19 3.87
C VAL A 185 10.96 24.41 4.57
N SER A 186 10.93 25.27 5.59
CA SER A 186 12.04 25.46 6.52
C SER A 186 11.52 25.44 7.96
N GLY A 187 12.27 24.80 8.86
CA GLY A 187 12.03 24.89 10.31
C GLY A 187 10.72 24.24 10.80
N GLY A 188 10.32 23.11 10.20
CA GLY A 188 9.22 22.28 10.70
C GLY A 188 7.80 22.74 10.36
N ASN A 189 7.64 23.79 9.55
CA ASN A 189 6.33 24.28 9.11
C ASN A 189 5.71 23.38 8.04
N ILE A 190 5.19 22.22 8.45
CA ILE A 190 4.58 21.24 7.55
C ILE A 190 3.18 21.72 7.11
N PRO A 191 2.89 21.80 5.80
CA PRO A 191 1.56 22.16 5.30
C PRO A 191 0.47 21.20 5.78
N SER A 192 -0.73 21.70 6.03
CA SER A 192 -1.86 20.87 6.52
C SER A 192 -2.35 19.83 5.49
N ASN A 193 -1.98 19.98 4.21
CA ASN A 193 -2.26 19.04 3.13
C ASN A 193 -1.06 18.14 2.80
N ALA A 194 -0.04 18.08 3.67
CA ALA A 194 1.06 17.13 3.53
C ALA A 194 0.56 15.68 3.60
N ILE A 195 1.07 14.83 2.71
CA ILE A 195 0.67 13.43 2.61
C ILE A 195 1.52 12.61 3.60
N PRO A 196 0.90 11.93 4.59
CA PRO A 196 1.63 11.04 5.49
C PRO A 196 2.28 9.89 4.70
N GLY A 197 3.57 9.70 4.92
CA GLY A 197 4.37 8.67 4.27
C GLY A 197 4.63 7.46 5.16
N GLY A 198 4.48 7.60 6.48
CA GLY A 198 4.77 6.53 7.42
C GLY A 198 4.59 6.98 8.87
N GLU A 199 5.17 6.23 9.80
CA GLU A 199 5.08 6.48 11.23
C GLU A 199 6.33 5.95 11.97
N THR A 200 6.70 6.62 13.06
CA THR A 200 7.74 6.13 13.98
C THR A 200 7.25 4.94 14.81
N GLU A 201 8.16 4.29 15.51
CA GLU A 201 7.89 3.24 16.48
C GLU A 201 6.92 3.66 17.60
N ASP A 202 6.85 4.95 17.90
CA ASP A 202 5.95 5.54 18.92
C ASP A 202 4.64 6.08 18.31
N GLY A 203 4.42 5.90 17.00
CA GLY A 203 3.22 6.33 16.29
C GLY A 203 3.22 7.81 15.84
N GLU A 204 4.36 8.50 15.87
CA GLU A 204 4.47 9.84 15.28
C GLU A 204 4.39 9.73 13.75
N SER A 205 3.47 10.45 13.12
CA SER A 205 3.36 10.48 11.66
C SER A 205 4.62 11.09 11.02
N LEU A 206 5.18 10.36 10.06
CA LEU A 206 6.26 10.80 9.18
C LEU A 206 5.70 11.23 7.83
N PHE A 207 6.25 12.30 7.27
CA PHE A 207 5.86 12.80 5.95
C PHE A 207 6.96 12.52 4.92
N VAL A 208 6.58 12.51 3.65
CA VAL A 208 7.54 12.39 2.55
C VAL A 208 8.15 13.76 2.26
N GLY A 209 9.47 13.84 2.33
CA GLY A 209 10.22 15.02 1.91
C GLY A 209 11.29 14.66 0.89
N ARG A 210 11.83 15.69 0.24
CA ARG A 210 13.03 15.57 -0.61
C ARG A 210 13.99 16.72 -0.35
N VAL A 211 15.26 16.46 -0.58
CA VAL A 211 16.36 17.40 -0.34
C VAL A 211 17.28 17.43 -1.56
N HIS A 212 17.71 18.63 -1.95
CA HIS A 212 18.83 18.80 -2.87
C HIS A 212 20.14 18.59 -2.10
N HIS A 213 20.87 17.51 -2.40
CA HIS A 213 22.11 17.17 -1.70
C HIS A 213 23.17 16.66 -2.69
N GLU A 214 24.36 17.28 -2.67
CA GLU A 214 25.50 16.92 -3.53
C GLU A 214 25.17 16.75 -5.03
N GLY A 215 24.30 17.61 -5.56
CA GLY A 215 23.89 17.58 -6.97
C GLY A 215 22.76 16.58 -7.29
N THR A 216 22.30 15.82 -6.30
CA THR A 216 21.14 14.92 -6.40
C THR A 216 19.90 15.56 -5.80
N VAL A 217 18.73 15.03 -6.17
CA VAL A 217 17.48 15.28 -5.45
C VAL A 217 17.05 13.94 -4.87
N THR A 218 16.98 13.82 -3.55
CA THR A 218 16.73 12.53 -2.90
C THR A 218 15.58 12.58 -1.90
N ILE A 219 14.81 11.49 -1.84
CA ILE A 219 13.63 11.35 -0.99
C ILE A 219 14.04 10.85 0.41
N GLY A 220 13.34 11.33 1.44
CA GLY A 220 13.55 10.93 2.83
C GLY A 220 12.32 11.14 3.70
N LYS A 221 12.50 10.96 5.01
CA LYS A 221 11.45 11.15 6.03
C LYS A 221 11.51 12.56 6.58
N VAL A 222 10.38 13.23 6.68
CA VAL A 222 10.22 14.45 7.46
C VAL A 222 9.66 14.06 8.81
N GLN A 223 10.38 14.40 9.88
CA GLN A 223 9.97 14.11 11.24
C GLN A 223 9.57 15.41 11.94
N PRO A 224 8.26 15.66 12.15
CA PRO A 224 7.76 16.93 12.69
C PRO A 224 8.40 17.31 14.02
N SER A 225 8.51 16.38 14.97
CA SER A 225 9.10 16.61 16.29
C SER A 225 10.56 17.06 16.25
N HIS A 226 11.30 16.66 15.21
CA HIS A 226 12.70 17.04 15.02
C HIS A 226 12.88 18.26 14.11
N ASN A 227 11.82 18.72 13.44
CA ASN A 227 11.80 19.86 12.52
C ASN A 227 12.74 19.73 11.30
N VAL A 228 13.13 18.51 10.91
CA VAL A 228 14.07 18.24 9.82
C VAL A 228 13.56 17.15 8.88
N CYS A 229 14.11 17.14 7.66
CA CYS A 229 14.04 16.00 6.75
C CYS A 229 15.34 15.19 6.84
N TYR A 230 15.22 13.88 7.05
CA TYR A 230 16.33 12.94 7.04
C TYR A 230 16.34 12.17 5.72
N ILE A 231 17.45 12.26 5.00
CA ILE A 231 17.67 11.52 3.76
C ILE A 231 18.68 10.38 3.96
N PRO A 232 18.44 9.21 3.37
CA PRO A 232 19.45 8.17 3.25
C PRO A 232 20.42 8.57 2.13
N PHE A 233 21.71 8.71 2.42
CA PHE A 233 22.73 9.05 1.43
C PHE A 233 24.11 8.52 1.82
N ALA A 234 24.78 7.86 0.86
CA ALA A 234 26.14 7.32 1.02
C ALA A 234 26.35 6.49 2.32
N GLY A 235 25.39 5.63 2.68
CA GLY A 235 25.45 4.81 3.88
C GLY A 235 25.04 5.49 5.20
N SER A 236 24.74 6.80 5.16
CA SER A 236 24.44 7.61 6.35
C SER A 236 23.03 8.21 6.31
N GLU A 237 22.49 8.53 7.49
CA GLU A 237 21.31 9.38 7.63
C GLU A 237 21.74 10.85 7.73
N ILE A 238 21.34 11.69 6.77
CA ILE A 238 21.71 13.10 6.72
C ILE A 238 20.48 13.95 7.04
N ALA A 239 20.59 14.83 8.04
CA ALA A 239 19.54 15.76 8.43
C ALA A 239 19.64 17.07 7.62
N SER A 240 18.50 17.57 7.15
CA SER A 240 18.36 18.89 6.51
C SER A 240 17.20 19.69 7.12
N SER A 241 17.47 20.95 7.47
CA SER A 241 16.44 21.89 7.93
C SER A 241 15.70 22.61 6.80
N GLU A 242 16.21 22.51 5.58
CA GLU A 242 15.62 23.03 4.35
C GLU A 242 15.31 21.85 3.41
N TYR A 243 14.05 21.71 3.05
CA TYR A 243 13.56 20.58 2.27
C TYR A 243 12.26 20.94 1.56
N GLU A 244 11.83 20.10 0.64
CA GLU A 244 10.48 20.18 0.08
C GLU A 244 9.62 19.05 0.66
N VAL A 245 8.37 19.37 1.01
CA VAL A 245 7.38 18.39 1.49
C VAL A 245 6.43 18.05 0.35
N MET A 246 6.10 16.77 0.25
CA MET A 246 5.09 16.27 -0.67
C MET A 246 3.68 16.54 -0.15
N VAL A 247 2.87 17.28 -0.92
CA VAL A 247 1.49 17.64 -0.56
C VAL A 247 0.49 17.16 -1.62
N GLY A 248 -0.74 16.90 -1.17
CA GLY A 248 -1.88 16.63 -2.04
C GLY A 248 -2.38 17.91 -2.73
N GLN A 249 -2.98 17.76 -3.92
CA GLN A 249 -3.65 18.84 -4.65
C GLN A 249 -5.03 19.15 -4.04
#